data_AF-A0A9P7Y8K3-F1
#
_entry.id   AF-A0A9P7Y8K3-F1
#
_cell.length_a   1.000
_cell.length_b   1.000
_cell.length_c   1.000
_cell.angle_alpha   90.00
_cell.angle_beta   90.00
_cell.angle_gamma   90.00
#
_symmetry.space_group_name_H-M   'P 1'
#
loop_
_entity.id
_entity.type
_entity.pdbx_description
1 polymer ?
#
loop_
_entity_poly.entity_id
_entity_poly.type
_entity_poly.pdbx_seq_one_letter_code
_entity_poly.pdbx_strand_id
1 'polypeptide(L)'
;MSSLSTLLSYPNILDVATFGVSSLLIYSGVVGAYIDPLGWVRGFGLPTATAEQALLFPCATGRNLGAGCFVLAMTVLGERRLLGIFLLCWGFGAGIADSKVLYDHPQGQGVGKHMLSFTICMTLSALLINSPR
;
A
#
# COMPACT_ATOMS: atom_id res chain seq x y z
N MET A 1 1.92 2.89 -34.69
CA MET A 1 2.04 3.62 -33.41
C MET A 1 3.47 3.45 -32.92
N SER A 2 4.13 4.52 -32.45
CA SER A 2 5.51 4.40 -31.95
C SER A 2 5.54 3.56 -30.66
N SER A 3 6.60 2.78 -30.42
CA SER A 3 6.70 1.97 -29.19
C SER A 3 6.53 2.80 -27.91
N LEU A 4 6.99 4.06 -27.95
CA LEU A 4 6.80 5.04 -26.88
C LEU A 4 5.32 5.39 -26.66
N SER A 5 4.52 5.56 -27.71
CA SER A 5 3.08 5.83 -27.59
C SER A 5 2.29 4.65 -27.02
N THR A 6 2.75 3.43 -27.25
CA THR A 6 2.17 2.23 -26.64
C THR A 6 2.57 2.12 -25.17
N LEU A 7 3.84 2.35 -24.84
CA LEU A 7 4.35 2.38 -23.45
C LEU A 7 3.65 3.43 -22.58
N LEU A 8 3.36 4.60 -23.14
CA LEU A 8 2.66 5.70 -22.46
C LEU A 8 1.13 5.61 -22.55
N SER A 9 0.59 4.48 -23.00
CA SER A 9 -0.86 4.31 -23.01
C SER A 9 -1.40 4.29 -21.58
N TYR A 10 -2.57 4.89 -21.37
CA TYR A 10 -3.23 4.99 -20.07
C TYR A 10 -3.32 3.63 -19.31
N PRO A 11 -3.66 2.50 -19.96
CA PRO A 11 -3.64 1.19 -19.31
C PRO A 11 -2.26 0.79 -18.77
N ASN A 12 -1.19 1.01 -19.54
CA ASN A 12 0.17 0.67 -19.13
C ASN A 12 0.66 1.55 -17.97
N ILE A 13 0.24 2.83 -17.93
CA ILE A 13 0.55 3.71 -16.80
C ILE A 13 -0.08 3.19 -15.51
N LEU A 14 -1.33 2.72 -15.56
CA LEU A 14 -2.01 2.14 -14.40
C LEU A 14 -1.32 0.86 -13.94
N ASP A 15 -0.92 -0.02 -14.87
CA ASP A 15 -0.24 -1.26 -14.53
C ASP A 15 1.14 -0.99 -13.89
N VAL A 16 1.91 -0.03 -14.40
CA VAL A 16 3.18 0.40 -13.78
C VAL A 16 2.94 0.96 -12.38
N ALA A 17 1.89 1.76 -12.18
CA ALA A 17 1.53 2.28 -10.88
C ALA A 17 1.17 1.16 -9.89
N THR A 18 0.40 0.15 -10.31
CA THR A 18 0.01 -0.99 -9.46
C THR A 18 1.18 -1.92 -9.18
N PHE A 19 2.12 -2.12 -10.12
CA PHE A 19 3.40 -2.78 -9.83
C PHE A 19 4.21 -2.04 -8.76
N GLY A 20 4.22 -0.71 -8.81
CA GLY A 20 4.82 0.13 -7.76
C GLY A 20 4.18 -0.10 -6.39
N VAL A 21 2.85 -0.06 -6.32
CA VAL A 21 2.09 -0.34 -5.08
C VAL A 21 2.39 -1.73 -4.55
N SER A 22 2.36 -2.76 -5.41
CA SER A 22 2.69 -4.13 -5.05
C SER A 22 4.11 -4.23 -4.46
N SER A 23 5.09 -3.62 -5.12
CA SER A 23 6.50 -3.67 -4.69
C SER A 23 6.69 -3.03 -3.33
N LEU A 24 6.06 -1.88 -3.08
CA LEU A 24 6.11 -1.19 -1.79
C LEU A 24 5.44 -2.00 -0.68
N LEU A 25 4.29 -2.62 -0.97
CA LEU A 25 3.58 -3.47 -0.03
C LEU A 25 4.38 -4.72 0.33
N ILE A 26 4.92 -5.44 -0.66
CA ILE A 26 5.79 -6.60 -0.46
C ILE A 26 7.03 -6.21 0.33
N TYR A 27 7.72 -5.14 -0.06
CA TYR A 27 8.91 -4.65 0.64
C TYR A 27 8.60 -4.33 2.10
N SER A 28 7.54 -3.55 2.36
CA SER A 28 7.13 -3.19 3.72
C SER A 28 6.75 -4.40 4.55
N GLY A 29 6.14 -5.41 3.93
CA GLY A 29 5.77 -6.65 4.60
C GLY A 29 6.95 -7.54 4.91
N VAL A 30 7.92 -7.67 3.99
CA VAL A 30 9.14 -8.44 4.24
C VAL A 30 9.98 -7.79 5.33
N VAL A 31 10.27 -6.49 5.19
CA VAL A 31 11.12 -5.77 6.15
C VAL A 31 10.46 -5.70 7.51
N GLY A 32 9.19 -5.28 7.55
CA GLY A 32 8.49 -5.04 8.80
C GLY A 32 7.99 -6.29 9.52
N ALA A 33 7.93 -7.45 8.86
CA ALA A 33 7.56 -8.71 9.52
C ALA A 33 8.78 -9.57 9.89
N TYR A 34 9.84 -9.57 9.06
CA TYR A 34 10.91 -10.56 9.18
C TYR A 34 12.31 -9.98 9.39
N ILE A 35 12.59 -8.74 8.98
CA ILE A 35 13.96 -8.19 8.99
C ILE A 35 14.16 -7.24 10.17
N ASP A 36 13.37 -6.18 10.25
CA ASP A 36 13.48 -5.15 11.29
C ASP A 36 12.11 -4.59 11.68
N PRO A 37 11.29 -5.35 12.43
CA PRO A 37 9.96 -4.90 12.86
C PRO A 37 10.01 -3.62 13.72
N LEU A 38 11.03 -3.49 14.56
CA LEU A 38 11.19 -2.34 15.45
C LEU A 38 11.57 -1.06 14.69
N GLY A 39 12.54 -1.15 13.78
CA GLY A 39 12.86 -0.03 12.89
C GLY A 39 11.68 0.33 12.00
N TRP A 40 10.94 -0.67 11.50
CA TRP A 40 9.76 -0.43 10.68
C TRP A 40 8.64 0.27 11.43
N VAL A 41 8.34 -0.10 12.68
CA VAL A 41 7.29 0.59 13.47
C VAL A 41 7.68 2.02 13.82
N ARG A 42 8.97 2.27 14.03
CA ARG A 42 9.50 3.63 14.21
C ARG A 42 9.36 4.46 12.94
N GLY A 43 9.74 3.90 11.80
CA GLY A 43 9.58 4.52 10.48
C GLY A 43 8.11 4.67 10.03
N PHE A 44 7.22 3.83 10.55
CA PHE A 44 5.77 3.93 10.34
C PHE A 44 5.18 5.19 10.97
N GLY A 45 5.80 5.72 12.04
CA GLY A 45 5.37 6.95 12.71
C GLY A 45 5.32 6.84 14.23
N LEU A 46 5.84 5.76 14.82
CA LEU A 46 5.92 5.54 16.27
C LEU A 46 7.38 5.56 16.73
N PRO A 47 8.07 6.73 16.71
CA PRO A 47 9.53 6.82 16.88
C PRO A 47 10.03 6.31 18.23
N THR A 48 9.17 6.33 19.25
CA THR A 48 9.46 5.89 20.62
C THR A 48 9.03 4.45 20.91
N ALA A 49 8.59 3.70 19.90
CA ALA A 49 8.18 2.32 20.06
C ALA A 49 9.29 1.46 20.71
N THR A 50 8.87 0.64 21.67
CA THR A 50 9.70 -0.37 22.33
C THR A 50 9.61 -1.71 21.61
N ALA A 51 10.55 -2.62 21.90
CA ALA A 51 10.53 -3.98 21.36
C ALA A 51 9.24 -4.74 21.73
N GLU A 52 8.70 -4.50 22.93
CA GLU A 52 7.45 -5.09 23.39
C GLU A 52 6.25 -4.57 22.58
N GLN A 53 6.19 -3.26 22.31
CA GLN A 53 5.15 -2.68 21.46
C GLN A 53 5.25 -3.14 20.00
N ALA A 54 6.45 -3.47 19.53
CA ALA A 54 6.69 -3.98 18.19
C ALA A 54 6.31 -5.47 18.02
N LEU A 55 5.99 -6.20 19.10
CA LEU A 55 5.74 -7.65 19.06
C LEU A 55 4.59 -8.02 18.10
N LEU A 56 3.53 -7.19 18.04
CA LEU A 56 2.37 -7.42 17.18
C LEU A 56 2.49 -6.74 15.81
N PHE A 57 3.54 -5.96 15.60
CA PHE A 57 3.74 -5.21 14.36
C PHE A 57 3.95 -6.11 13.13
N PRO A 58 4.60 -7.30 13.23
CA PRO A 58 4.64 -8.27 12.15
C PRO A 58 3.27 -8.69 11.59
N CYS A 59 2.20 -8.67 12.40
CA CYS A 59 0.85 -8.97 11.89
C CYS A 59 0.35 -7.87 10.94
N ALA A 60 0.60 -6.60 11.27
CA ALA A 60 0.22 -5.46 10.45
C ALA A 60 1.03 -5.41 9.13
N THR A 61 2.31 -5.74 9.18
CA THR A 61 3.20 -5.72 8.01
C THR A 61 3.04 -6.98 7.17
N GLY A 62 2.77 -8.15 7.77
CA GLY A 62 2.39 -9.37 7.07
C GLY A 62 1.13 -9.20 6.22
N ARG A 63 0.17 -8.40 6.70
CA ARG A 63 -1.00 -7.96 5.91
C ARG A 63 -0.59 -7.25 4.62
N ASN A 64 0.43 -6.38 4.68
CA ASN A 64 0.95 -5.69 3.49
C ASN A 64 1.58 -6.68 2.50
N LEU A 65 2.31 -7.69 2.97
CA LEU A 65 2.87 -8.72 2.09
C LEU A 65 1.77 -9.45 1.32
N GLY A 66 0.71 -9.90 2.01
CA GLY A 66 -0.44 -10.54 1.37
C GLY A 66 -1.15 -9.64 0.36
N ALA A 67 -1.39 -8.37 0.73
CA ALA A 67 -1.97 -7.38 -0.17
C ALA A 67 -1.09 -7.12 -1.40
N GLY A 68 0.22 -7.00 -1.22
CA GLY A 68 1.18 -6.78 -2.30
C GLY A 68 1.21 -7.93 -3.30
N CYS A 69 1.18 -9.18 -2.82
CA CYS A 69 1.06 -10.37 -3.67
C CYS A 69 -0.27 -10.39 -4.44
N PHE A 70 -1.38 -10.01 -3.80
CA PHE A 70 -2.68 -9.92 -4.48
C PHE A 70 -2.66 -8.84 -5.58
N VAL A 71 -2.15 -7.65 -5.29
CA VAL A 71 -2.00 -6.55 -6.26
C VAL A 71 -1.13 -7.01 -7.45
N LEU A 72 -0.04 -7.72 -7.18
CA LEU A 72 0.82 -8.27 -8.23
C LEU A 72 0.06 -9.22 -9.15
N ALA A 73 -0.62 -10.21 -8.56
CA ALA A 73 -1.35 -11.23 -9.29
C ALA A 73 -2.45 -10.61 -10.16
N MET A 74 -3.25 -9.69 -9.60
CA MET A 74 -4.31 -9.03 -10.36
C MET A 74 -3.77 -8.13 -11.48
N THR A 75 -2.62 -7.49 -11.27
CA THR A 75 -1.95 -6.70 -12.31
C THR A 75 -1.51 -7.60 -13.46
N VAL A 76 -0.86 -8.74 -13.17
CA VAL A 76 -0.42 -9.71 -14.19
C VAL A 76 -1.58 -10.33 -14.95
N LEU A 77 -2.71 -10.60 -14.27
CA LEU A 77 -3.91 -11.14 -14.88
C LEU A 77 -4.74 -10.10 -15.65
N GLY A 78 -4.40 -8.80 -15.56
CA GLY A 78 -5.18 -7.72 -16.18
C GLY A 78 -6.54 -7.48 -15.52
N GLU A 79 -6.76 -7.97 -14.29
CA GLU A 79 -8.02 -7.85 -13.55
C GLU A 79 -8.18 -6.47 -12.89
N ARG A 80 -8.09 -5.40 -13.70
CA ARG A 80 -8.05 -4.00 -13.22
C ARG A 80 -9.25 -3.61 -12.36
N ARG A 81 -10.46 -4.04 -12.74
CA ARG A 81 -11.66 -3.70 -11.98
C ARG A 81 -11.66 -4.33 -10.58
N LEU A 82 -11.28 -5.60 -10.49
CA LEU A 82 -11.17 -6.30 -9.20
C LEU A 82 -10.05 -5.68 -8.35
N LEU A 83 -8.92 -5.36 -8.98
CA LEU A 83 -7.83 -4.67 -8.32
C LEU A 83 -8.25 -3.30 -7.77
N GLY A 84 -9.00 -2.51 -8.55
CA GLY A 84 -9.50 -1.22 -8.10
C GLY A 84 -10.46 -1.34 -6.90
N ILE A 85 -11.38 -2.31 -6.93
CA ILE A 85 -12.26 -2.61 -5.78
C ILE A 85 -11.45 -3.02 -4.56
N PHE A 86 -10.42 -3.85 -4.74
CA PHE A 86 -9.52 -4.23 -3.65
C PHE A 86 -8.81 -3.00 -3.05
N LEU A 87 -8.24 -2.12 -3.89
CA LEU A 87 -7.53 -0.91 -3.43
C LEU A 87 -8.46 0.09 -2.72
N LEU A 88 -9.73 0.16 -3.12
CA LEU A 88 -10.77 0.91 -2.41
C LEU A 88 -10.92 0.40 -0.98
N CYS A 89 -11.17 -0.90 -0.82
CA CYS A 89 -11.35 -1.54 0.48
C CYS A 89 -10.07 -1.45 1.33
N TRP A 90 -8.91 -1.66 0.70
CA TRP A 90 -7.61 -1.57 1.34
C TRP A 90 -7.33 -0.17 1.87
N GLY A 91 -7.62 0.88 1.09
CA GLY A 91 -7.46 2.26 1.50
C GLY A 91 -8.27 2.58 2.77
N PHE A 92 -9.55 2.22 2.78
CA PHE A 92 -10.39 2.41 3.97
C PHE A 92 -9.98 1.55 5.16
N GLY A 93 -9.55 0.30 4.92
CA GLY A 93 -9.12 -0.61 5.97
C GLY A 93 -7.77 -0.21 6.56
N ALA A 94 -6.71 -0.30 5.77
CA ALA A 94 -5.34 -0.04 6.20
C ALA A 94 -5.05 1.46 6.33
N GLY A 95 -5.32 2.26 5.29
CA GLY A 95 -4.93 3.68 5.26
C GLY A 95 -5.57 4.53 6.37
N ILE A 96 -6.87 4.34 6.62
CA ILE A 96 -7.56 5.06 7.71
C ILE A 96 -7.16 4.52 9.08
N ALA A 97 -7.07 3.20 9.26
CA ALA A 97 -6.67 2.62 10.54
C ALA A 97 -5.25 3.05 10.93
N ASP A 98 -4.30 3.01 10.00
CA ASP A 98 -2.91 3.40 10.21
C ASP A 98 -2.84 4.90 10.57
N SER A 99 -3.61 5.74 9.89
CA SER A 99 -3.71 7.18 10.20
C SER A 99 -4.31 7.44 11.59
N LYS A 100 -5.35 6.68 11.97
CA LYS A 100 -5.99 6.79 13.28
C LYS A 100 -5.06 6.39 14.42
N VAL A 101 -4.34 5.27 14.27
CA VAL A 101 -3.35 4.82 15.26
C VAL A 101 -2.33 5.91 15.54
N LEU A 102 -1.85 6.58 14.49
CA LEU A 102 -0.87 7.66 14.63
C LEU A 102 -1.47 8.95 15.19
N TYR A 103 -2.73 9.25 14.85
CA TYR A 103 -3.43 10.42 15.40
C TYR A 103 -3.69 10.27 16.90
N ASP A 104 -4.07 9.07 17.35
CA ASP A 104 -4.38 8.80 18.76
C ASP A 104 -3.12 8.59 19.62
N HIS A 105 -1.97 8.28 19.01
CA HIS A 105 -0.74 8.04 19.76
C HIS A 105 -0.11 9.36 20.24
N PRO A 106 0.23 9.52 21.55
CA PRO A 106 0.74 10.79 22.10
C PRO A 106 2.01 11.34 21.42
N GLN A 107 2.79 10.45 20.81
CA GLN A 107 4.01 10.78 20.06
C GLN A 107 3.94 10.29 18.61
N GLY A 108 2.74 10.03 18.11
CA GLY A 108 2.52 9.60 16.73
C GLY A 108 2.92 10.69 15.74
N GLN A 109 3.57 10.30 14.66
CA GLN A 109 4.05 11.18 13.60
C GLN A 109 3.62 10.66 12.24
N GLY A 110 3.61 11.54 11.23
CA GLY A 110 3.45 11.11 9.84
C GLY A 110 2.01 10.79 9.42
N VAL A 111 0.98 11.18 10.19
CA VAL A 111 -0.45 11.03 9.81
C VAL A 111 -0.69 11.51 8.37
N GLY A 112 -0.12 12.66 7.99
CA GLY A 112 -0.25 13.21 6.63
C GLY A 112 0.30 12.30 5.53
N LYS A 113 1.39 11.54 5.79
CA LYS A 113 1.96 10.58 4.83
C LYS A 113 1.01 9.40 4.60
N HIS A 114 0.37 8.92 5.66
CA HIS A 114 -0.62 7.84 5.58
C HIS A 114 -1.91 8.30 4.90
N MET A 115 -2.37 9.52 5.19
CA MET A 115 -3.49 10.13 4.48
C MET A 115 -3.21 10.36 3.00
N LEU A 116 -1.98 10.75 2.63
CA LEU A 116 -1.57 10.84 1.23
C LEU A 116 -1.61 9.46 0.55
N SER A 117 -1.10 8.42 1.23
CA SER A 117 -1.14 7.04 0.72
C SER A 117 -2.59 6.56 0.52
N PHE A 118 -3.48 6.89 1.47
CA PHE A 118 -4.92 6.66 1.34
C PHE A 118 -5.49 7.35 0.10
N THR A 119 -5.24 8.65 -0.09
CA THR A 119 -5.71 9.40 -1.26
C THR A 119 -5.21 8.77 -2.56
N ILE A 120 -3.94 8.37 -2.62
CA ILE A 120 -3.37 7.68 -3.79
C ILE A 120 -4.11 6.38 -4.07
N CYS A 121 -4.37 5.55 -3.04
CA CYS A 121 -5.16 4.32 -3.20
C CYS A 121 -6.57 4.59 -3.70
N MET A 122 -7.23 5.64 -3.20
CA MET A 122 -8.59 6.03 -3.62
C MET A 122 -8.62 6.49 -5.08
N THR A 123 -7.66 7.33 -5.48
CA THR A 123 -7.54 7.78 -6.87
C THR A 123 -7.24 6.61 -7.79
N LEU A 124 -6.25 5.77 -7.46
CA LEU A 124 -5.87 4.62 -8.28
C LEU A 124 -7.02 3.61 -8.41
N SER A 125 -7.76 3.37 -7.32
CA SER A 125 -8.99 2.59 -7.32
C SER A 125 -10.00 3.09 -8.36
N ALA A 126 -10.34 4.39 -8.29
CA ALA A 126 -11.31 4.98 -9.20
C ALA A 126 -10.85 4.88 -10.66
N LEU A 127 -9.56 5.10 -10.94
CA LEU A 127 -9.00 5.00 -12.28
C LEU A 127 -9.03 3.56 -12.81
N LEU A 128 -8.70 2.57 -11.97
CA LEU A 128 -8.70 1.15 -12.35
C LEU A 128 -10.11 0.60 -12.58
N ILE A 129 -11.08 0.96 -11.73
CA ILE A 129 -12.48 0.54 -11.85
C ILE A 129 -13.08 1.01 -13.17
N ASN A 130 -12.73 2.23 -13.61
CA ASN A 130 -13.24 2.84 -14.83
C ASN A 130 -12.36 2.60 -16.06
N SER A 131 -11.22 1.91 -15.91
CA SER A 131 -10.33 1.61 -17.02
C SER A 131 -10.88 0.48 -17.90
N PRO A 132 -10.69 0.53 -19.23
CA PRO A 132 -10.95 -0.62 -20.09
C PRO A 132 -10.08 -1.81 -19.66
N ARG A 133 -10.62 -3.02 -19.84
CA ARG A 133 -9.86 -4.27 -19.67
C ARG A 133 -8.69 -4.31 -20.65
#